data_AF-A0A397JVQ0-F1
#
_entry.id   AF-A0A397JVQ0-F1
#
_cell.length_a   1.000
_cell.length_b   1.000
_cell.length_c   1.000
_cell.angle_alpha   90.00
_cell.angle_beta   90.00
_cell.angle_gamma   90.00
#
_symmetry.space_group_name_H-M   'P 1'
#
loop_
_entity.id
_entity.type
_entity.pdbx_description
1 polymer ?
#
loop_
_entity_poly.entity_id
_entity_poly.type
_entity_poly.pdbx_seq_one_letter_code
_entity_poly.pdbx_strand_id
1 'polypeptide(L)'
;METNDSFIFSLKNGNIKNSILSRVIRSSGALHYHNEQNMYGPLFGRREFMIKSDKQCQCDALNLSIFGLYSFYEKPIRISNELFSIVDYEVFKLTINTIKQVPG
;
A
#
# COMPACT_ATOMS: atom_id res chain seq x y z
N MET A 1 -3.47 11.97 -1.87
CA MET A 1 -4.37 11.90 -0.69
C MET A 1 -3.49 11.77 0.53
N GLU A 2 -3.83 12.47 1.61
CA GLU A 2 -3.00 12.47 2.83
C GLU A 2 -3.70 11.73 3.97
N THR A 3 -2.96 10.86 4.66
CA THR A 3 -3.46 10.17 5.87
C THR A 3 -2.29 9.58 6.67
N ASN A 4 -2.42 9.55 7.99
CA ASN A 4 -1.49 8.86 8.90
C ASN A 4 -1.92 7.41 9.18
N ASP A 5 -3.15 7.05 8.79
CA ASP A 5 -3.73 5.74 9.08
C ASP A 5 -3.51 4.73 7.96
N SER A 6 -2.82 5.12 6.88
CA SER A 6 -2.52 4.21 5.79
C SER A 6 -1.47 3.18 6.18
N PHE A 7 -1.69 1.95 5.75
CA PHE A 7 -0.73 0.88 5.87
C PHE A 7 -0.83 -0.04 4.65
N ILE A 8 0.29 -0.66 4.33
CA ILE A 8 0.37 -1.74 3.34
C ILE A 8 0.90 -2.98 4.06
N PHE A 9 0.43 -4.15 3.66
CA PHE A 9 0.90 -5.39 4.26
C PHE A 9 0.99 -6.52 3.24
N SER A 10 1.84 -7.49 3.55
CA SER A 10 1.89 -8.77 2.84
C SER A 10 1.78 -9.91 3.84
N LEU A 11 0.96 -10.90 3.51
CA LEU A 11 0.84 -12.14 4.24
C LEU A 11 1.65 -13.22 3.52
N LYS A 12 2.48 -13.97 4.25
CA LYS A 12 3.08 -15.20 3.70
C LYS A 12 2.18 -16.38 4.03
N ASN A 13 1.80 -17.17 3.02
CA ASN A 13 0.94 -18.36 3.08
C ASN A 13 0.91 -19.04 4.45
N GLY A 14 -0.06 -18.67 5.30
CA GLY A 14 -0.31 -19.28 6.61
C GLY A 14 0.70 -18.97 7.73
N ASN A 15 1.78 -18.24 7.46
CA ASN A 15 2.77 -17.85 8.48
C ASN A 15 2.70 -16.35 8.78
N ILE A 16 1.82 -16.00 9.74
CA ILE A 16 1.64 -14.62 10.19
C ILE A 16 2.92 -14.00 10.78
N LYS A 17 3.81 -14.81 11.37
CA LYS A 17 5.07 -14.32 11.94
C LYS A 17 6.01 -13.76 10.89
N ASN A 18 5.90 -14.23 9.65
CA ASN A 18 6.70 -13.76 8.51
C ASN A 18 5.93 -12.75 7.63
N SER A 19 4.77 -12.28 8.09
CA SER A 19 4.00 -11.24 7.42
C SER A 19 4.62 -9.87 7.70
N ILE A 20 4.48 -8.96 6.75
CA ILE A 20 5.02 -7.61 6.85
C ILE A 20 3.86 -6.64 6.97
N LEU A 21 3.81 -5.85 8.04
CA LEU A 21 2.95 -4.69 8.17
C LEU A 21 3.80 -3.44 8.09
N SER A 22 3.61 -2.60 7.07
CA SER A 22 4.30 -1.32 6.93
C SER A 22 3.32 -0.17 7.04
N ARG A 23 3.51 0.71 8.02
CA ARG A 23 2.71 1.93 8.16
C ARG A 23 3.29 3.06 7.33
N VAL A 24 2.46 4.04 7.02
CA VAL A 24 2.89 5.28 6.37
C VAL A 24 3.75 6.11 7.33
N ILE A 25 4.89 6.62 6.85
CA ILE A 25 5.76 7.56 7.58
C ILE A 25 5.66 8.99 7.04
N ARG A 26 5.12 9.15 5.82
CA ARG A 26 4.85 10.44 5.20
C ARG A 26 3.44 10.44 4.63
N SER A 27 2.53 11.04 5.36
CA SER A 27 1.10 11.04 5.02
C SER A 27 0.80 11.60 3.64
N SER A 28 1.55 12.63 3.21
CA SER A 28 1.32 13.33 1.94
C SER A 28 1.44 12.46 0.69
N GLY A 29 2.14 11.32 0.78
CA GLY A 29 2.21 10.33 -0.29
C GLY A 29 1.65 8.98 0.06
N ALA A 30 0.69 8.90 0.99
CA ALA A 30 0.04 7.64 1.33
C ALA A 30 -0.58 6.97 0.09
N LEU A 31 -1.25 7.75 -0.75
CA LEU A 31 -1.97 7.27 -1.93
C LEU A 31 -2.01 8.32 -3.05
N HIS A 32 -1.66 7.88 -4.26
CA HIS A 32 -1.70 8.66 -5.50
C HIS A 32 -2.49 7.94 -6.59
N TYR A 33 -3.09 8.72 -7.48
CA TYR A 33 -3.80 8.26 -8.66
C TYR A 33 -3.16 8.90 -9.89
N HIS A 34 -2.85 8.09 -10.91
CA HIS A 34 -2.29 8.59 -12.16
C HIS A 34 -3.38 9.24 -13.02
N ASN A 35 -3.00 10.17 -13.90
CA ASN A 35 -3.92 10.74 -14.90
C ASN A 35 -4.34 9.68 -15.94
N GLU A 36 -3.45 8.72 -16.22
CA GLU A 36 -3.69 7.61 -17.14
C GLU A 36 -4.27 6.39 -16.41
N GLN A 37 -5.51 6.54 -15.92
CA GLN A 37 -6.19 5.50 -15.13
C GLN A 37 -6.43 4.18 -15.89
N ASN A 38 -6.34 4.23 -17.22
CA ASN A 38 -6.42 3.06 -18.11
C ASN A 38 -5.18 2.14 -17.97
N MET A 39 -4.04 2.72 -17.58
CA MET A 39 -2.75 2.04 -17.48
C MET A 39 -2.34 1.79 -16.04
N TYR A 40 -2.68 2.70 -15.13
CA TYR A 40 -2.25 2.68 -13.74
C TYR A 40 -3.44 2.63 -12.79
N GLY A 41 -3.38 1.68 -11.86
CA GLY A 41 -4.25 1.65 -10.70
C GLY A 41 -3.71 2.54 -9.57
N PRO A 42 -4.14 2.26 -8.33
CA PRO A 42 -3.65 2.96 -7.15
C PRO A 42 -2.14 2.80 -6.96
N LEU A 43 -1.49 3.90 -6.56
CA LEU A 43 -0.09 3.95 -6.17
C LEU A 43 0.03 4.26 -4.69
N PHE A 44 0.63 3.36 -3.93
CA PHE A 44 0.97 3.60 -2.53
C PHE A 44 2.42 4.06 -2.45
N GLY A 45 2.62 5.27 -1.89
CA GLY A 45 3.93 5.89 -1.81
C GLY A 45 4.50 6.25 -3.17
N ARG A 46 5.82 6.18 -3.28
CA ARG A 46 6.59 6.34 -4.52
C ARG A 46 7.00 4.96 -5.05
N ARG A 47 6.00 4.13 -5.35
CA ARG A 47 6.13 2.75 -5.88
C ARG A 47 6.46 1.68 -4.82
N GLU A 48 6.28 1.94 -3.52
CA GLU A 48 6.29 0.87 -2.51
C GLU A 48 5.24 -0.20 -2.84
N PHE A 49 4.10 0.20 -3.42
CA PHE A 49 3.20 -0.71 -4.12
C PHE A 49 2.46 0.00 -5.26
N MET A 50 2.48 -0.59 -6.45
CA MET A 50 1.79 -0.07 -7.64
C MET A 50 1.06 -1.20 -8.36
N ILE A 51 -0.17 -0.92 -8.78
CA ILE A 51 -0.97 -1.78 -9.65
C ILE A 51 -0.98 -1.19 -11.07
N LYS A 52 -0.80 -2.02 -12.11
CA LYS A 52 -0.92 -1.64 -13.52
C LYS A 52 -1.80 -2.62 -14.30
N SER A 53 -2.42 -2.12 -15.38
CA SER A 53 -3.39 -2.89 -16.18
C SER A 53 -2.77 -3.95 -17.09
N ASP A 54 -1.49 -3.83 -17.45
CA ASP A 54 -0.73 -4.80 -18.25
C ASP A 54 -0.23 -6.00 -17.45
N LYS A 55 -0.90 -6.31 -16.32
CA LYS A 55 -0.55 -7.37 -15.37
C LYS A 55 0.84 -7.20 -14.73
N GLN A 56 1.39 -5.99 -14.73
CA GLN A 56 2.68 -5.69 -14.12
C GLN A 56 2.49 -4.85 -12.86
N CYS A 57 2.27 -5.52 -11.74
CA CYS A 57 2.39 -4.88 -10.43
C CYS A 57 3.85 -4.85 -10.01
N GLN A 58 4.20 -3.86 -9.20
CA GLN A 58 5.55 -3.69 -8.71
C GLN A 58 5.55 -3.26 -7.24
N CYS A 59 6.50 -3.80 -6.50
CA CYS A 59 6.91 -3.28 -5.20
C CYS A 59 8.39 -2.93 -5.30
N ASP A 60 8.75 -1.70 -4.96
CA ASP A 60 10.15 -1.31 -4.89
C ASP A 60 10.73 -1.71 -3.53
N ALA A 61 11.36 -2.88 -3.47
CA ALA A 61 12.03 -3.43 -2.30
C ALA A 61 13.41 -2.77 -2.05
N LEU A 62 14.04 -2.22 -3.09
CA LEU A 62 15.38 -1.59 -2.99
C LEU A 62 15.35 -0.10 -2.67
N ASN A 63 14.18 0.53 -2.63
CA ASN A 63 14.06 1.96 -2.32
C ASN A 63 14.62 2.36 -0.94
N LEU A 64 14.83 1.41 -0.02
CA LEU A 64 15.42 1.69 1.29
C LEU A 64 16.91 2.05 1.26
N SER A 65 17.73 1.46 0.36
CA SER A 65 19.20 1.59 0.45
C SER A 65 19.79 2.76 -0.33
N ILE A 66 19.13 3.20 -1.42
CA ILE A 66 19.60 4.34 -2.25
C ILE A 66 18.78 5.61 -1.97
N PHE A 67 17.51 5.46 -1.58
CA PHE A 67 16.55 6.57 -1.41
C PHE A 67 15.78 6.52 -0.09
N GLY A 68 16.33 5.95 1.00
CA GLY A 68 15.64 5.91 2.31
C GLY A 68 15.09 7.27 2.81
N LEU A 69 15.63 8.38 2.28
CA LEU A 69 15.13 9.76 2.41
C LEU A 69 13.80 10.06 1.68
N TYR A 70 13.24 9.15 0.90
CA TYR A 70 12.06 9.33 0.05
C TYR A 70 11.01 8.23 0.21
N SER A 71 11.19 7.30 1.14
CA SER A 71 10.17 6.33 1.50
C SER A 71 8.98 7.03 2.15
N PHE A 72 7.79 6.58 1.78
CA PHE A 72 6.50 6.96 2.34
C PHE A 72 5.96 5.90 3.29
N TYR A 73 6.49 4.67 3.23
CA TYR A 73 6.16 3.57 4.15
C TYR A 73 7.41 3.03 4.87
N GLU A 74 7.24 2.54 6.11
CA GLU A 74 8.34 2.06 6.99
C GLU A 74 9.24 0.99 6.36
N LYS A 75 8.67 0.05 5.59
CA LYS A 75 9.38 -1.09 5.00
C LYS A 75 8.65 -1.63 3.76
N PRO A 76 9.37 -2.24 2.82
CA PRO A 76 8.76 -2.85 1.65
C PRO A 76 7.97 -4.10 2.05
N ILE A 77 6.86 -4.35 1.35
CA ILE A 77 6.01 -5.54 1.56
C ILE A 77 6.45 -6.76 0.74
N ARG A 78 7.44 -6.62 -0.14
CA ARG A 78 8.10 -7.70 -0.87
C ARG A 78 9.62 -7.54 -0.79
N ILE A 79 10.32 -8.65 -0.92
CA ILE A 79 11.80 -8.69 -0.95
C ILE A 79 12.32 -8.54 -2.39
N SER A 80 11.54 -9.00 -3.37
CA SER A 80 11.88 -8.94 -4.80
C SER A 80 11.30 -7.69 -5.46
N ASN A 81 12.07 -7.10 -6.38
CA ASN A 81 11.66 -6.02 -7.28
C ASN A 81 10.99 -6.52 -8.57
N GLU A 82 10.88 -7.84 -8.74
CA GLU A 82 10.29 -8.44 -9.93
C GLU A 82 8.83 -8.03 -10.07
N LEU A 83 8.46 -7.78 -11.31
CA LEU A 83 7.08 -7.58 -11.70
C LEU A 83 6.27 -8.84 -11.41
N PHE A 84 5.02 -8.65 -11.01
CA PHE A 84 4.11 -9.74 -10.71
C PHE A 84 2.70 -9.41 -11.17
N SER A 85 1.93 -10.45 -11.47
CA SER A 85 0.53 -10.30 -11.83
C SER A 85 -0.36 -10.55 -10.63
N ILE A 86 -1.40 -9.72 -10.50
CA ILE A 86 -2.49 -9.94 -9.56
C ILE A 86 -3.51 -10.86 -10.24
N VAL A 87 -3.84 -11.97 -9.60
CA VAL A 87 -4.86 -12.90 -10.09
C VAL A 87 -6.26 -12.37 -9.78
N ASP A 88 -6.42 -11.78 -8.59
CA ASP A 88 -7.68 -11.22 -8.11
C ASP A 88 -7.44 -10.05 -7.14
N TYR A 89 -8.35 -9.09 -7.09
CA TYR A 89 -8.31 -7.99 -6.13
C TYR A 89 -9.72 -7.60 -5.67
N GLU A 90 -9.85 -7.32 -4.39
CA GLU A 90 -11.11 -6.93 -3.77
C GLU A 90 -10.95 -5.56 -3.09
N VAL A 91 -11.99 -4.73 -3.17
CA VAL A 91 -12.02 -3.41 -2.53
C VAL A 91 -13.18 -3.36 -1.55
N PHE A 92 -12.87 -3.11 -0.28
CA PHE A 92 -13.86 -3.02 0.78
C PHE A 92 -13.90 -1.60 1.36
N LYS A 93 -15.12 -1.12 1.64
CA LYS A 93 -15.35 0.11 2.40
C LYS A 93 -16.06 -0.22 3.70
N LEU A 94 -15.40 0.06 4.82
CA LEU A 94 -15.99 -0.05 6.15
C LEU A 94 -16.60 1.29 6.55
N THR A 95 -17.82 1.27 7.08
CA THR A 95 -18.48 2.45 7.64
C THR A 95 -18.72 2.19 9.12
N ILE A 96 -18.02 2.93 9.99
CA ILE A 96 -18.22 2.84 11.43
C ILE A 96 -19.35 3.80 11.81
N ASN A 97 -20.51 3.25 12.19
CA ASN A 97 -21.59 4.05 12.74
C ASN A 97 -21.35 4.21 14.24
N THR A 98 -20.84 5.37 14.66
CA THR A 98 -20.70 5.68 16.09
C THR A 98 -22.08 5.91 16.69
N ILE A 99 -22.57 4.97 17.49
CA ILE A 99 -23.75 5.20 18.33
C ILE A 99 -23.30 6.16 19.43
N LYS A 100 -23.70 7.44 19.33
CA LYS A 100 -23.52 8.39 20.44
C LYS A 100 -24.44 7.92 21.57
N GLN A 101 -23.87 7.45 22.68
CA GLN A 101 -24.64 7.34 23.92
C GLN A 101 -25.06 8.76 24.32
N VAL A 102 -26.37 8.99 24.41
CA VAL A 102 -26.92 10.21 25.01
C VAL A 102 -26.74 10.06 26.52
N PRO A 103 -26.04 10.96 27.22
CA PRO A 103 -26.00 10.93 28.67
C PRO A 103 -27.42 11.11 29.20
N GLY A 104 -27.86 10.20 30.08
CA GLY A 104 -29.12 10.31 30.81
C GLY A 104 -29.05 11.34 31.94
#